data_AF-H6R0U9-F1
#
_entry.id   AF-H6R0U9-F1
#
_cell.length_a   1.000
_cell.length_b   1.000
_cell.length_c   1.000
_cell.angle_alpha   90.00
_cell.angle_beta   90.00
_cell.angle_gamma   90.00
#
_symmetry.space_group_name_H-M   'P 1'
#
loop_
_entity.id
_entity.type
_entity.pdbx_description
1 polymer ?
#
loop_
_entity_poly.entity_id
_entity_poly.type
_entity_poly.pdbx_seq_one_letter_code
_entity_poly.pdbx_strand_id
1 'polypeptide(L)' 'MVWSTLLLALLAWQGYAYVRQPDRSIAHYDYPTLSTLLDPLLEQGPGRFAGWLAWLAAGYWLLRR' A
#
# COMPACT_ATOMS: atom_id res chain seq x y z
N MET A 1 10.36 9.48 -15.68
CA MET A 1 11.01 10.04 -14.47
C MET A 1 10.02 10.35 -13.36
N VAL A 2 8.90 11.04 -13.63
CA VAL A 2 7.86 11.34 -12.61
C VAL A 2 7.45 10.12 -11.78
N TRP A 3 7.15 8.99 -12.44
CA TRP A 3 6.79 7.75 -11.75
C TRP A 3 7.89 7.21 -10.81
N SER A 4 9.16 7.32 -11.21
CA SER A 4 10.29 6.90 -10.39
C SER A 4 10.45 7.79 -9.16
N THR A 5 10.27 9.10 -9.33
CA THR A 5 10.30 10.06 -8.21
C THR A 5 9.16 9.82 -7.24
N LEU A 6 7.94 9.58 -7.73
CA LEU A 6 6.78 9.24 -6.90
C LEU A 6 7.00 7.93 -6.16
N LEU A 7 7.56 6.91 -6.82
CA LEU A 7 7.89 5.64 -6.19
C LEU A 7 8.92 5.83 -5.06
N LEU A 8 9.99 6.59 -5.30
CA LEU A 8 11.00 6.85 -4.27
C LEU A 8 10.44 7.64 -3.09
N ALA A 9 9.62 8.66 -3.35
CA ALA A 9 8.95 9.41 -2.30
C ALA A 9 8.02 8.51 -1.47
N LEU A 10 7.27 7.63 -2.13
CA LEU A 10 6.39 6.66 -1.47
C LEU A 10 7.19 5.68 -0.61
N LEU A 11 8.30 5.14 -1.12
CA LEU A 11 9.19 4.24 -0.37
C LEU A 11 9.84 4.93 0.82
N ALA A 12 10.30 6.17 0.67
CA ALA A 12 10.89 6.95 1.75
C ALA A 12 9.87 7.24 2.85
N TRP A 13 8.64 7.62 2.48
CA TRP A 13 7.55 7.81 3.44
C TRP A 13 7.19 6.51 4.16
N GLN A 14 7.03 5.41 3.43
CA GLN A 14 6.77 4.08 4.00
C GLN A 14 7.84 3.67 5.01
N GLY A 15 9.12 3.85 4.66
CA GLY A 15 10.25 3.54 5.55
C GLY A 15 10.28 4.43 6.79
N TYR A 16 10.02 5.73 6.63
CA TYR A 16 9.93 6.67 7.76
C TYR A 16 8.81 6.28 8.74
N ALA A 17 7.61 6.01 8.23
CA ALA A 17 6.47 5.60 9.04
C ALA A 17 6.77 4.28 9.77
N TYR A 18 7.28 3.27 9.05
CA TYR A 18 7.61 1.97 9.60
C TYR A 18 8.68 2.01 10.71
N VAL A 19 9.72 2.84 10.56
CA VAL A 19 10.78 2.96 11.57
C VAL A 19 10.28 3.67 12.83
N ARG A 20 9.35 4.62 12.69
CA ARG A 20 8.78 5.37 13.82
C ARG A 20 7.63 4.67 14.54
N GLN A 21 7.06 3.62 13.95
CA GLN A 21 6.02 2.85 14.61
C GLN A 21 6.55 2.22 15.92
N PRO A 22 5.85 2.43 17.05
CA PRO A 22 6.25 1.86 18.33
C PRO A 22 6.10 0.34 18.35
N ASP A 23 5.06 -0.19 17.70
CA ASP A 23 4.90 -1.61 17.41
C ASP A 23 4.74 -1.81 15.90
N ARG A 24 5.60 -2.62 15.30
CA ARG A 24 5.61 -2.87 13.84
C ARG A 24 4.61 -3.96 13.42
N SER A 25 4.03 -4.65 14.40
CA SER A 25 3.05 -5.72 14.17
C SER A 25 1.61 -5.21 14.14
N ILE A 26 1.39 -3.95 14.53
CA ILE A 26 0.06 -3.34 14.64
C ILE A 26 0.02 -2.08 13.77
N ALA A 27 -1.11 -1.87 13.09
CA ALA A 27 -1.34 -0.63 12.36
C ALA A 27 -1.45 0.56 13.32
N HIS A 28 -0.68 1.62 13.07
CA HIS A 28 -0.70 2.84 13.87
C HIS A 28 -1.09 4.06 13.03
N TYR A 29 -2.14 4.77 13.46
CA TYR A 29 -2.67 5.94 12.75
C TYR A 29 -1.76 7.19 12.83
N ASP A 30 -0.90 7.29 13.83
CA ASP A 30 0.07 8.40 13.96
C ASP A 30 1.26 8.27 12.99
N TYR A 31 1.54 7.05 12.55
CA TYR A 31 2.56 6.72 11.55
C TYR A 31 1.95 5.80 10.50
N PRO A 32 1.01 6.32 9.69
CA PRO A 32 0.23 5.50 8.78
C PRO A 32 1.11 5.06 7.60
N THR A 33 1.10 3.76 7.35
CA THR A 33 1.62 3.18 6.10
C THR A 33 0.48 3.01 5.10
N LEU A 34 0.81 2.76 3.83
CA LEU A 34 -0.16 2.40 2.80
C LEU A 34 -1.09 1.27 3.25
N SER A 35 -0.57 0.26 3.96
CA SER A 35 -1.39 -0.83 4.49
C SER A 35 -2.37 -0.34 5.56
N THR A 36 -1.95 0.54 6.47
CA THR A 36 -2.83 1.15 7.47
C THR A 36 -3.96 1.98 6.83
N LEU A 37 -3.66 2.67 5.72
CA LEU A 37 -4.66 3.46 5.00
C LEU A 37 -5.60 2.60 4.15
N LEU A 38 -5.10 1.49 3.60
CA LEU A 38 -5.86 0.55 2.80
C LEU A 38 -6.69 -0.42 3.64
N ASP A 39 -6.32 -0.63 4.90
CA ASP A 39 -7.00 -1.54 5.84
C ASP A 39 -8.52 -1.32 5.89
N PRO A 40 -9.05 -0.11 6.19
CA PRO A 40 -10.50 0.09 6.28
C PRO A 40 -11.23 -0.10 4.94
N LEU A 41 -10.50 0.03 3.82
CA LEU A 41 -11.04 -0.22 2.49
C LEU A 41 -11.03 -1.72 2.15
N LEU A 42 -10.04 -2.46 2.62
CA LEU A 42 -9.86 -3.90 2.37
C LEU A 42 -10.59 -4.78 3.40
N GLU A 43 -10.89 -4.28 4.59
CA GLU A 43 -11.67 -5.02 5.61
C GLU A 43 -13.13 -5.19 5.18
N GLN A 44 -13.67 -4.28 4.38
CA GLN A 44 -15.00 -4.40 3.81
C GLN A 44 -14.98 -5.44 2.68
N GLY A 45 -15.81 -6.49 2.79
CA GLY A 45 -15.89 -7.59 1.81
C GLY A 45 -15.85 -7.17 0.32
N PRO A 46 -16.56 -6.10 -0.10
CA PRO A 46 -16.49 -5.61 -1.48
C PRO A 46 -15.14 -4.99 -1.85
N GLY A 47 -14.50 -4.24 -0.94
CA GLY A 47 -13.21 -3.62 -1.19
C GLY A 47 -12.07 -4.62 -1.22
N ARG A 48 -12.17 -5.71 -0.44
CA ARG A 48 -11.26 -6.86 -0.52
C ARG A 48 -11.30 -7.53 -1.90
N PHE A 49 -12.50 -7.73 -2.45
CA PHE A 49 -12.69 -8.29 -3.79
C PHE A 49 -12.16 -7.36 -4.90
N ALA A 50 -12.44 -6.06 -4.79
CA ALA A 50 -11.94 -5.06 -5.73
C ALA A 50 -10.41 -4.95 -5.71
N GLY A 51 -9.80 -4.99 -4.52
CA GLY A 51 -8.33 -5.04 -4.37
C GLY A 51 -7.72 -6.27 -5.03
N TRP A 52 -8.37 -7.43 -4.90
CA TRP A 52 -7.92 -8.67 -5.54
C TRP A 52 -7.99 -8.60 -7.08
N LEU A 53 -9.09 -8.06 -7.62
CA LEU A 53 -9.24 -7.82 -9.07
C LEU A 53 -8.20 -6.83 -9.60
N ALA A 54 -7.93 -5.74 -8.88
CA ALA A 54 -6.92 -4.76 -9.24
C ALA A 54 -5.51 -5.39 -9.28
N TRP A 55 -5.20 -6.27 -8.33
CA TRP A 55 -3.93 -6.98 -8.29
C TRP A 55 -3.76 -7.95 -9.46
N LEU A 56 -4.80 -8.73 -9.77
CA LEU A 56 -4.80 -9.61 -10.95
C LEU A 56 -4.65 -8.83 -12.26
N ALA A 57 -5.37 -7.71 -12.40
CA ALA A 57 -5.29 -6.86 -13.57
C ALA A 57 -3.88 -6.27 -13.74
N ALA A 58 -3.26 -5.81 -12.65
CA ALA A 58 -1.89 -5.29 -12.65
C ALA A 58 -0.88 -6.37 -13.03
N GLY A 59 -0.97 -7.57 -12.44
CA GLY A 59 -0.11 -8.70 -12.79
C GLY A 59 -0.28 -9.10 -14.26
N TYR A 60 -1.52 -9.17 -14.73
CA TYR A 60 -1.81 -9.51 -16.11
C TYR A 60 -1.28 -8.49 -17.13
N TRP A 61 -1.39 -7.20 -16.80
CA TRP A 61 -0.83 -6.13 -17.62
C TRP A 61 0.69 -6.20 -17.68
N LEU A 62 1.35 -6.53 -16.56
CA LEU A 62 2.81 -6.71 -16.50
C LEU A 62 3.27 -7.88 -17.38
N LEU A 63 2.57 -9.01 -17.37
CA LEU A 63 2.90 -10.17 -18.21
C LEU A 63 2.69 -9.94 -19.71
N ARG A 64 1.79 -9.01 -20.07
CA ARG A 64 1.47 -8.68 -21.46
C ARG A 64 2.39 -7.60 -22.05
N ARG A 65 3.30 -7.06 -21.25
CA ARG A 65 4.20 -5.97 -21.62
C ARG A 65 5.63 -6.44 -21.66
#